data_AF-A0A431KFS9-F1
#
_entry.id   AF-A0A431KFS9-F1
#
_cell.length_a   1.000
_cell.length_b   1.000
_cell.length_c   1.000
_cell.angle_alpha   90.00
_cell.angle_beta   90.00
_cell.angle_gamma   90.00
#
_symmetry.space_group_name_H-M   'P 1'
#
loop_
_entity.id
_entity.type
_entity.pdbx_description
1 polymer ?
#
loop_
_entity_poly.entity_id
_entity_poly.type
_entity_poly.pdbx_seq_one_letter_code
_entity_poly.pdbx_strand_id
1 'polypeptide(L)'
;HIVPRDETSAVSEQSLLGRTGVVVGGSARKGFAAQARVRDAHGRSHYLMVEPDLDGDVFAEGAQVLIVSKTGAFYRCIANPHPDLI
;
A
#
# COMPACT_ATOMS: atom_id res chain seq x y z
N HIS A 1 -35.54 -4.63 1.00
CA HIS A 1 -34.38 -4.11 1.73
C HIS A 1 -33.15 -4.83 1.17
N ILE A 2 -32.41 -4.19 0.26
CA ILE A 2 -31.22 -4.80 -0.34
C ILE A 2 -30.05 -4.01 0.25
N VAL A 3 -29.19 -4.70 1.00
CA VAL A 3 -27.88 -4.19 1.39
C VAL A 3 -26.87 -4.80 0.43
N PRO A 4 -26.35 -4.08 -0.56
CA PRO A 4 -25.17 -4.52 -1.28
C PRO A 4 -23.98 -3.77 -0.67
N ARG A 5 -23.23 -4.40 0.24
CA ARG A 5 -22.04 -3.74 0.82
C ARG A 5 -20.75 -4.56 0.80
N ASP A 6 -20.78 -5.79 0.33
CA ASP A 6 -19.57 -6.62 0.31
C ASP A 6 -18.80 -6.59 -1.01
N GLU A 7 -19.43 -6.29 -2.16
CA GLU A 7 -18.72 -6.25 -3.45
C GLU A 7 -17.82 -5.01 -3.60
N THR A 8 -18.15 -3.90 -2.93
CA THR A 8 -17.39 -2.64 -3.09
C THR A 8 -16.05 -2.66 -2.37
N SER A 9 -15.93 -3.38 -1.26
CA SER A 9 -14.71 -3.41 -0.44
C SER A 9 -13.59 -4.20 -1.11
N ALA A 10 -13.88 -5.39 -1.62
CA ALA A 10 -12.90 -6.22 -2.32
C ALA A 10 -12.36 -5.53 -3.60
N VAL A 11 -13.23 -4.83 -4.33
CA VAL A 11 -12.84 -4.00 -5.49
C VAL A 11 -11.99 -2.80 -5.06
N SER A 12 -12.35 -2.13 -3.95
CA SER A 12 -11.59 -0.99 -3.43
C SER A 12 -10.16 -1.37 -3.04
N GLU A 13 -9.96 -2.56 -2.47
CA GLU A 13 -8.64 -3.04 -2.06
C GLU A 13 -7.75 -3.38 -3.25
N GLN A 14 -8.30 -4.03 -4.27
CA GLN A 14 -7.57 -4.28 -5.52
C GLN A 14 -7.25 -2.98 -6.27
N SER A 15 -8.08 -1.94 -6.13
CA SER A 15 -7.86 -0.64 -6.77
C SER A 15 -6.61 0.11 -6.28
N LEU A 16 -6.03 -0.31 -5.15
CA LEU A 16 -4.81 0.24 -4.58
C LEU A 16 -3.54 -0.40 -5.16
N LEU A 17 -3.65 -1.54 -5.85
CA LEU A 17 -2.51 -2.13 -6.56
C LEU A 17 -2.06 -1.21 -7.70
N GLY A 18 -0.75 -1.08 -7.87
CA GLY A 18 -0.14 -0.14 -8.82
C GLY A 18 -0.15 1.32 -8.37
N ARG A 19 -0.67 1.64 -7.17
CA ARG A 19 -0.61 2.99 -6.61
C ARG A 19 0.66 3.22 -5.81
N THR A 20 1.17 4.44 -5.87
CA THR A 20 2.26 4.88 -5.01
C THR A 20 1.72 5.39 -3.68
N GLY A 21 2.53 5.22 -2.64
CA GLY A 21 2.25 5.71 -1.30
C GLY A 21 3.52 6.09 -0.57
N VAL A 22 3.34 6.59 0.64
CA VAL A 22 4.43 6.99 1.53
C VAL A 22 4.31 6.21 2.82
N VAL A 23 5.39 5.62 3.31
CA VAL A 23 5.44 5.02 4.65
C VAL A 23 5.31 6.15 5.68
N VAL A 24 4.35 6.05 6.59
CA VAL A 24 4.00 7.11 7.57
C VAL A 24 4.14 6.65 9.03
N GLY A 25 4.57 5.42 9.28
CA GLY A 25 4.78 4.95 10.64
C GLY A 25 5.64 3.70 10.70
N GLY A 26 6.81 3.82 11.32
CA GLY A 26 7.76 2.73 11.50
C GLY A 26 8.66 2.49 10.28
N SER A 27 9.12 1.25 10.12
CA SER A 27 9.92 0.84 8.96
C SER A 27 9.46 -0.50 8.44
N ALA A 28 9.05 -0.54 7.18
CA ALA A 28 8.58 -1.75 6.52
C ALA A 28 9.78 -2.65 6.23
N ARG A 29 9.76 -3.88 6.72
CA ARG A 29 10.73 -4.94 6.38
C ARG A 29 10.03 -6.29 6.37
N LYS A 30 10.64 -7.32 5.81
CA LYS A 30 10.05 -8.67 5.74
C LYS A 30 9.61 -9.15 7.13
N GLY A 31 8.34 -9.54 7.28
CA GLY A 31 7.76 -10.00 8.54
C GLY A 31 7.42 -8.90 9.55
N PHE A 32 7.68 -7.62 9.22
CA PHE A 32 7.33 -6.47 10.03
C PHE A 32 6.71 -5.38 9.14
N ALA A 33 5.39 -5.45 9.00
CA ALA A 33 4.65 -4.46 8.24
C ALA A 33 4.68 -3.08 8.91
N ALA A 34 4.71 -2.04 8.08
CA ALA A 34 4.60 -0.64 8.50
C ALA A 34 3.39 0.03 7.86
N GLN A 35 2.92 1.14 8.44
CA GLN A 35 1.77 1.85 7.88
C GLN A 35 2.20 2.73 6.71
N ALA A 36 1.49 2.64 5.59
CA ALA A 36 1.65 3.51 4.44
C ALA A 36 0.36 4.26 4.12
N ARG A 37 0.49 5.50 3.65
CA ARG A 37 -0.60 6.31 3.10
C ARG A 37 -0.56 6.26 1.59
N VAL A 38 -1.61 5.71 0.98
CA VAL A 38 -1.77 5.57 -0.48
C VAL A 38 -2.96 6.39 -0.94
N ARG A 39 -2.90 6.99 -2.13
CA ARG A 39 -4.03 7.71 -2.73
C ARG A 39 -4.68 6.88 -3.83
N ASP A 40 -6.01 6.76 -3.79
CA ASP A 40 -6.78 6.09 -4.84
C ASP A 40 -7.01 6.98 -6.07
N ALA A 41 -7.76 6.46 -7.05
CA ALA A 41 -8.13 7.17 -8.28
C ALA A 41 -8.92 8.47 -8.04
N HIS A 42 -9.63 8.55 -6.92
CA HIS A 42 -10.50 9.66 -6.56
C HIS A 42 -9.80 10.65 -5.61
N GLY A 43 -8.51 10.45 -5.33
CA GLY A 43 -7.71 11.29 -4.44
C GLY A 43 -7.93 11.03 -2.96
N ARG A 44 -8.69 9.98 -2.58
CA ARG A 44 -8.90 9.63 -1.17
C ARG A 44 -7.66 8.93 -0.63
N SER A 45 -7.30 9.27 0.60
CA SER A 45 -6.18 8.63 1.29
C SER A 45 -6.64 7.36 1.99
N HIS A 46 -5.91 6.28 1.77
CA HIS A 46 -6.07 4.99 2.41
C HIS A 46 -4.83 4.67 3.22
N TYR A 47 -5.01 4.14 4.43
CA TYR A 47 -3.92 3.70 5.29
C TYR A 47 -3.91 2.18 5.31
N LEU A 48 -2.77 1.59 4.94
CA LEU A 48 -2.63 0.14 4.83
C LEU A 48 -1.29 -0.31 5.35
N MET A 49 -1.25 -1.55 5.82
CA MET A 49 -0.02 -2.20 6.25
C MET A 49 0.75 -2.70 5.04
N VAL A 50 2.03 -2.33 4.94
CA VAL A 50 2.92 -2.74 3.86
C VAL A 50 4.13 -3.49 4.38
N GLU A 51 4.54 -4.52 3.63
CA GLU A 51 5.87 -5.11 3.72
C GLU A 51 6.57 -5.01 2.38
N PRO A 52 7.91 -4.98 2.35
CA PRO A 52 8.65 -5.13 1.11
C PRO A 52 8.38 -6.48 0.44
N ASP A 53 8.36 -6.50 -0.88
CA ASP A 53 8.24 -7.73 -1.67
C ASP A 53 9.55 -8.53 -1.65
N LEU A 54 10.67 -7.82 -1.78
CA LEU A 54 12.01 -8.39 -1.77
C LEU A 54 12.57 -8.52 -0.35
N ASP A 55 13.27 -9.62 -0.11
CA ASP A 55 13.99 -9.82 1.14
C ASP A 55 15.23 -8.91 1.19
N GLY A 56 15.45 -8.25 2.32
CA GLY A 56 16.55 -7.31 2.53
C GLY A 56 16.17 -5.84 2.34
N ASP A 57 15.05 -5.55 1.67
CA ASP A 57 14.54 -4.19 1.55
C ASP A 57 14.03 -3.68 2.90
N VAL A 58 14.28 -2.40 3.16
CA VAL A 58 13.76 -1.68 4.32
C VAL A 58 13.28 -0.30 3.86
N PHE A 59 12.01 0.00 4.11
CA PHE A 59 11.41 1.29 3.79
C PHE A 59 11.09 2.04 5.09
N ALA A 60 11.89 3.06 5.39
CA ALA A 60 11.68 3.93 6.54
C ALA A 60 10.50 4.89 6.34
N GLU A 61 10.07 5.56 7.40
CA GLU A 61 9.11 6.65 7.32
C GLU A 61 9.56 7.72 6.30
N GLY A 62 8.62 8.20 5.49
CA GLY A 62 8.87 9.09 4.36
C GLY A 62 9.26 8.39 3.06
N ALA A 63 9.61 7.10 3.08
CA ALA A 63 9.94 6.36 1.87
C ALA A 63 8.72 6.25 0.95
N GLN A 64 8.93 6.52 -0.34
CA GLN A 64 7.93 6.30 -1.37
C GLN A 64 7.98 4.86 -1.86
N VAL A 65 6.81 4.22 -1.91
CA VAL A 65 6.68 2.82 -2.27
C VAL A 65 5.56 2.63 -3.30
N LEU A 66 5.69 1.61 -4.13
CA LEU A 66 4.66 1.17 -5.08
C LEU A 66 4.00 -0.11 -4.55
N ILE A 67 2.68 -0.11 -4.44
CA ILE A 67 1.91 -1.29 -4.02
C ILE A 67 1.84 -2.29 -5.18
N VAL A 68 2.31 -3.52 -4.99
CA VAL A 68 2.42 -4.52 -6.08
C VAL A 68 1.54 -5.74 -5.89
N SER A 69 1.20 -6.11 -4.64
CA SER A 69 0.27 -7.22 -4.38
C SER A 69 -0.42 -7.09 -3.02
N LYS A 70 -1.50 -7.84 -2.82
CA LYS A 70 -2.18 -7.99 -1.53
C LYS A 70 -1.93 -9.39 -0.98
N THR A 71 -1.54 -9.50 0.28
CA THR A 71 -1.28 -10.77 0.98
C THR A 71 -2.04 -10.78 2.32
N GLY A 72 -3.26 -11.32 2.31
CA GLY A 72 -4.11 -11.38 3.50
C GLY A 72 -4.40 -9.98 4.05
N ALA A 73 -3.82 -9.67 5.22
CA ALA A 73 -4.05 -8.43 5.95
C ALA A 73 -3.09 -7.27 5.58
N PHE A 74 -2.04 -7.54 4.79
CA PHE A 74 -1.07 -6.52 4.38
C PHE A 74 -0.85 -6.55 2.87
N TYR A 75 -0.14 -5.54 2.37
CA TYR A 75 0.23 -5.42 0.97
C TYR A 75 1.73 -5.56 0.81
N ARG A 76 2.16 -6.08 -0.34
CA ARG A 76 3.56 -6.01 -0.75
C ARG A 76 3.82 -4.71 -1.48
N CYS A 77 4.99 -4.15 -1.24
CA CYS A 77 5.45 -2.96 -1.92
C CYS A 77 6.91 -3.08 -2.35
N ILE A 78 7.28 -2.28 -3.33
CA ILE A 78 8.67 -2.08 -3.76
C ILE A 78 9.01 -0.60 -3.67
N ALA A 79 10.30 -0.25 -3.74
CA ALA A 79 10.71 1.15 -3.88
C ALA A 79 9.99 1.78 -5.08
N ASN A 80 9.49 3.01 -4.94
CA ASN A 80 8.90 3.71 -6.08
C ASN A 80 9.99 3.90 -7.17
N PRO A 81 9.88 3.25 -8.36
CA PRO A 81 10.89 3.34 -9.40
C PRO A 81 10.93 4.71 -10.08
N HIS A 82 9.93 5.57 -9.82
CA HIS A 82 9.81 6.92 -10.37
C HIS A 82 9.64 7.95 -9.25
N PRO A 83 10.72 8.27 -8.51
CA PRO A 83 10.66 9.27 -7.43
C PRO A 83 10.37 10.69 -7.95
N ASP A 84 10.61 10.95 -9.24
CA ASP A 84 10.52 12.29 -9.85
C ASP A 84 9.14 12.61 -10.46
N LEU A 85 8.21 11.65 -10.50
CA LEU A 85 6.84 11.86 -11.01
C LEU A 85 5.86 12.05 -9.85
N ILE A 86 5.89 13.22 -9.22
CA ILE A 86 4.86 13.67 -8.25
C ILE A 86 4.49 15.13 -8.50
#